data_AF-A0A382PG48-F1
#
_entry.id   AF-A0A382PG48-F1
#
_cell.length_a   1.000
_cell.length_b   1.000
_cell.length_c   1.000
_cell.angle_alpha   90.00
_cell.angle_beta   90.00
_cell.angle_gamma   90.00
#
_symmetry.space_group_name_H-M   'P 1'
#
loop_
_entity.id
_entity.type
_entity.pdbx_description
1 polymer ?
#
loop_
_entity_poly.entity_id
_entity_poly.type
_entity_poly.pdbx_seq_one_letter_code
_entity_poly.pdbx_strand_id
1 'polypeptide(L)'
;MASNYNSLGFNLMTTGENAGTWGTNTNLNLNYLRDTFGYITVAMTADRTLTIPDNSTGTYDGRAMIIECTGALGANRVLDIAATAGSGSSPGGSASILKPFIVFNNTSTSYTLTFKVTGATGFELTQGSTYLCYHNGTDIINTGLGAATSPGGSTTQVQYNNSGAFGGSANLVFDGTNLTAAGIVTAEGGQLTTIGKALVMGF
;
A
#
# COMPACT_ATOMS: atom_id res chain seq x y z
N MET A 1 -33.17 8.31 -27.14
CA MET A 1 -32.80 7.38 -26.05
C MET A 1 -31.98 8.15 -25.04
N ALA A 2 -32.22 7.95 -23.74
CA ALA A 2 -31.34 8.50 -22.72
C ALA A 2 -30.09 7.64 -22.64
N SER A 3 -28.91 8.25 -22.75
CA SER A 3 -27.65 7.55 -22.53
C SER A 3 -27.56 7.05 -21.08
N ASN A 4 -27.08 5.83 -20.87
CA ASN A 4 -26.85 5.26 -19.55
C ASN A 4 -25.35 5.20 -19.31
N TYR A 5 -24.83 5.73 -18.21
CA TYR A 5 -23.39 5.79 -17.97
C TYR A 5 -23.03 5.10 -16.66
N ASN A 6 -21.87 4.43 -16.63
CA ASN A 6 -21.30 3.98 -15.37
C ASN A 6 -20.59 5.14 -14.64
N SER A 7 -20.08 4.89 -13.43
CA SER A 7 -19.46 5.95 -12.60
C SER A 7 -18.11 6.48 -13.13
N LEU A 8 -17.56 5.89 -14.19
CA LEU A 8 -16.41 6.45 -14.93
C LEU A 8 -16.84 7.17 -16.23
N GLY A 9 -18.14 7.30 -16.49
CA GLY A 9 -18.66 7.94 -17.69
C GLY A 9 -18.61 7.08 -18.95
N PHE A 10 -18.42 5.75 -18.84
CA PHE A 10 -18.56 4.86 -19.99
C PHE A 10 -20.05 4.69 -20.33
N ASN A 11 -20.41 4.96 -21.59
CA ASN A 11 -21.77 4.76 -22.07
C ASN A 11 -22.07 3.25 -22.14
N LEU A 12 -23.08 2.85 -21.40
CA LEU A 12 -23.67 1.53 -21.39
C LEU A 12 -24.84 1.49 -22.37
N MET A 13 -25.06 0.32 -22.95
CA MET A 13 -26.21 0.08 -23.83
C MET A 13 -27.50 0.07 -22.99
N THR A 14 -28.54 0.76 -23.46
CA THR A 14 -29.85 0.77 -22.80
C THR A 14 -30.51 -0.60 -22.91
N THR A 15 -31.31 -0.99 -21.92
CA THR A 15 -32.09 -2.22 -21.98
C THR A 15 -32.95 -2.27 -23.25
N GLY A 16 -32.78 -3.31 -24.07
CA GLY A 16 -33.48 -3.49 -25.34
C GLY A 16 -32.68 -3.09 -26.59
N GLU A 17 -31.54 -2.41 -26.43
CA GLU A 17 -30.62 -2.07 -27.53
C GLU A 17 -29.53 -3.11 -27.66
N ASN A 18 -29.20 -3.54 -28.88
CA ASN A 18 -28.26 -4.66 -29.12
C ASN A 18 -28.57 -5.88 -28.22
N ALA A 19 -29.86 -6.17 -28.06
CA ALA A 19 -30.37 -7.11 -27.06
C ALA A 19 -29.79 -8.52 -27.28
N GLY A 20 -29.41 -9.15 -26.18
CA GLY A 20 -28.81 -10.49 -26.17
C GLY A 20 -27.47 -10.53 -25.43
N THR A 21 -26.82 -11.68 -25.49
CA THR A 21 -25.59 -11.99 -24.73
C THR A 21 -24.47 -10.99 -24.98
N TRP A 22 -24.36 -10.46 -26.22
CA TRP A 22 -23.29 -9.52 -26.56
C TRP A 22 -23.45 -8.17 -25.86
N GLY A 23 -24.65 -7.58 -25.85
CA GLY A 23 -24.91 -6.30 -25.17
C GLY A 23 -24.71 -6.41 -23.66
N THR A 24 -25.22 -7.48 -23.05
CA THR A 24 -25.03 -7.77 -21.62
C THR A 24 -23.54 -7.90 -21.26
N ASN A 25 -22.79 -8.72 -22.00
CA ASN A 25 -21.37 -8.93 -21.73
C ASN A 25 -20.53 -7.67 -21.96
N THR A 26 -20.92 -6.82 -22.91
CA THR A 26 -20.24 -5.55 -23.15
C THR A 26 -20.42 -4.61 -21.96
N ASN A 27 -21.66 -4.44 -21.49
CA ASN A 27 -21.95 -3.64 -20.30
C ASN A 27 -21.22 -4.20 -19.05
N LEU A 28 -21.16 -5.53 -18.90
CA LEU A 28 -20.39 -6.18 -17.82
C LEU A 28 -18.89 -5.85 -17.91
N ASN A 29 -18.27 -6.02 -19.07
CA ASN A 29 -16.85 -5.71 -19.25
C ASN A 29 -16.52 -4.23 -18.96
N LEU A 30 -17.39 -3.31 -19.37
CA LEU A 30 -17.24 -1.89 -19.06
C LEU A 30 -17.36 -1.62 -17.55
N ASN A 31 -18.23 -2.35 -16.85
CA ASN A 31 -18.32 -2.28 -15.39
C ASN A 31 -17.10 -2.92 -14.71
N TYR A 32 -16.55 -4.01 -15.23
CA TYR A 32 -15.32 -4.59 -14.69
C TYR A 32 -14.12 -3.65 -14.83
N LEU A 33 -14.02 -2.90 -15.92
CA LEU A 33 -13.00 -1.86 -16.07
C LEU A 33 -13.17 -0.77 -15.01
N ARG A 34 -14.40 -0.29 -14.79
CA ARG A 34 -14.70 0.62 -13.68
C ARG A 34 -14.29 0.04 -12.33
N ASP A 35 -14.66 -1.20 -12.06
CA ASP A 35 -14.39 -1.86 -10.77
C ASP A 35 -12.89 -2.08 -10.58
N THR A 36 -12.13 -2.29 -11.66
CA THR A 36 -10.67 -2.46 -11.59
C THR A 36 -9.99 -1.21 -11.02
N PHE A 37 -10.44 -0.02 -11.37
CA PHE A 37 -9.95 1.24 -10.79
C PHE A 37 -10.70 1.68 -9.53
N GLY A 38 -11.60 0.82 -9.04
CA GLY A 38 -12.47 1.12 -7.91
C GLY A 38 -11.78 1.12 -6.55
N TYR A 39 -12.53 1.63 -5.58
CA TYR A 39 -12.20 1.68 -4.17
C TYR A 39 -13.23 0.87 -3.37
N ILE A 40 -12.77 0.12 -2.38
CA ILE A 40 -13.63 -0.60 -1.42
C ILE A 40 -13.11 -0.46 0.01
N THR A 41 -14.02 -0.67 0.96
CA THR A 41 -13.70 -0.87 2.38
C THR A 41 -13.96 -2.31 2.77
N VAL A 42 -13.01 -2.96 3.44
CA VAL A 42 -13.17 -4.31 3.98
C VAL A 42 -13.03 -4.25 5.50
N ALA A 43 -14.11 -4.56 6.22
CA ALA A 43 -14.07 -4.66 7.68
C ALA A 43 -13.41 -5.98 8.10
N MET A 44 -12.26 -5.91 8.76
CA MET A 44 -11.46 -7.08 9.17
C MET A 44 -11.90 -7.65 10.52
N THR A 45 -13.20 -7.89 10.70
CA THR A 45 -13.74 -8.52 11.93
C THR A 45 -13.40 -10.02 12.01
N ALA A 46 -13.22 -10.67 10.86
CA ALA A 46 -12.76 -12.04 10.65
C ALA A 46 -11.82 -12.08 9.45
N ASP A 47 -11.20 -13.23 9.19
CA ASP A 47 -10.45 -13.43 7.94
C ASP A 47 -11.37 -13.25 6.74
N ARG A 48 -10.83 -12.69 5.65
CA ARG A 48 -11.61 -12.33 4.47
C ARG A 48 -10.89 -12.77 3.20
N THR A 49 -11.63 -13.46 2.33
CA THR A 49 -11.17 -13.81 0.98
C THR A 49 -11.85 -12.95 -0.06
N LEU A 50 -11.03 -12.24 -0.82
CA LEU A 50 -11.39 -11.49 -2.01
C LEU A 50 -11.53 -12.43 -3.20
N THR A 51 -12.54 -12.20 -4.03
CA THR A 51 -12.80 -13.01 -5.24
C THR A 51 -13.00 -12.12 -6.46
N ILE A 52 -12.72 -12.70 -7.63
CA ILE A 52 -12.97 -12.10 -8.95
C ILE A 52 -13.77 -13.12 -9.76
N PRO A 53 -15.09 -13.25 -9.58
CA PRO A 53 -15.88 -14.25 -10.28
C PRO A 53 -16.19 -13.83 -11.72
N ASP A 54 -16.44 -14.82 -12.58
CA ASP A 54 -16.78 -14.58 -13.98
C ASP A 54 -18.25 -14.20 -14.14
N ASN A 55 -18.52 -13.37 -15.15
CA ASN A 55 -19.87 -13.04 -15.63
C ASN A 55 -20.88 -12.68 -14.53
N SER A 56 -20.44 -11.96 -13.48
CA SER A 56 -21.27 -11.65 -12.34
C SER A 56 -21.57 -10.16 -12.19
N THR A 57 -22.81 -9.87 -11.83
CA THR A 57 -23.37 -8.52 -11.65
C THR A 57 -23.27 -8.01 -10.21
N GLY A 58 -22.77 -8.85 -9.28
CA GLY A 58 -22.56 -8.48 -7.87
C GLY A 58 -21.36 -7.54 -7.66
N THR A 59 -21.29 -6.94 -6.48
CA THR A 59 -20.09 -6.21 -6.03
C THR A 59 -19.05 -7.22 -5.55
N TYR A 60 -17.88 -7.27 -6.20
CA TYR A 60 -16.81 -8.19 -5.82
C TYR A 60 -15.52 -7.47 -5.49
N ASP A 61 -15.12 -7.66 -4.25
CA ASP A 61 -14.07 -6.90 -3.59
C ASP A 61 -12.69 -7.09 -4.27
N GLY A 62 -12.41 -8.26 -4.87
CA GLY A 62 -11.11 -8.55 -5.48
C GLY A 62 -10.82 -7.76 -6.76
N ARG A 63 -11.83 -7.14 -7.40
CA ARG A 63 -11.63 -6.34 -8.61
C ARG A 63 -11.03 -4.98 -8.31
N ALA A 64 -11.39 -4.35 -7.19
CA ALA A 64 -10.89 -3.04 -6.79
C ALA A 64 -9.36 -2.97 -6.76
N MET A 65 -8.79 -1.89 -7.27
CA MET A 65 -7.37 -1.61 -7.13
C MET A 65 -7.08 -1.04 -5.73
N ILE A 66 -8.00 -0.27 -5.16
CA ILE A 66 -7.79 0.36 -3.85
C ILE A 66 -8.65 -0.33 -2.79
N ILE A 67 -8.02 -0.76 -1.71
CA ILE A 67 -8.65 -1.47 -0.60
C ILE A 67 -8.30 -0.77 0.70
N GLU A 68 -9.31 -0.34 1.45
CA GLU A 68 -9.14 0.12 2.83
C GLU A 68 -9.60 -0.97 3.80
N CYS A 69 -8.67 -1.53 4.56
CA CYS A 69 -8.96 -2.46 5.63
C CYS A 69 -9.35 -1.68 6.88
N THR A 70 -10.52 -1.94 7.44
CA THR A 70 -11.09 -1.18 8.58
C THR A 70 -11.46 -2.09 9.75
N GLY A 71 -11.81 -1.48 10.87
CA GLY A 71 -12.32 -2.16 12.06
C GLY A 71 -11.26 -2.43 13.12
N ALA A 72 -11.71 -2.84 14.31
CA ALA A 72 -10.83 -3.29 15.39
C ALA A 72 -10.56 -4.79 15.24
N LEU A 73 -9.29 -5.16 15.12
CA LEU A 73 -8.93 -6.57 15.02
C LEU A 73 -9.17 -7.27 16.36
N GLY A 74 -9.81 -8.43 16.33
CA GLY A 74 -10.04 -9.27 17.52
C GLY A 74 -8.98 -10.37 17.71
N ALA A 75 -8.15 -10.62 16.70
CA ALA A 75 -6.95 -11.44 16.74
C ALA A 75 -6.11 -11.12 15.49
N ASN A 76 -5.00 -11.81 15.26
CA ASN A 76 -4.33 -11.77 13.96
C ASN A 76 -5.32 -12.14 12.85
N ARG A 77 -5.26 -11.43 11.72
CA ARG A 77 -6.18 -11.59 10.60
C ARG A 77 -5.46 -11.74 9.28
N VAL A 78 -6.13 -12.43 8.38
CA VAL A 78 -5.73 -12.57 6.98
C VAL A 78 -6.79 -11.94 6.09
N LEU A 79 -6.36 -10.97 5.29
CA LEU A 79 -7.01 -10.67 4.04
C LEU A 79 -6.30 -11.51 2.97
N ASP A 80 -7.02 -12.34 2.23
CA ASP A 80 -6.43 -13.05 1.10
C ASP A 80 -7.23 -12.85 -0.18
N ILE A 81 -6.60 -13.19 -1.30
CA ILE A 81 -7.23 -13.23 -2.61
C ILE A 81 -6.94 -14.57 -3.27
N ALA A 82 -7.92 -15.08 -4.02
CA ALA A 82 -7.76 -16.32 -4.77
C ALA A 82 -6.57 -16.25 -5.75
N ALA A 83 -5.88 -17.37 -5.97
CA ALA A 83 -4.77 -17.43 -6.93
C ALA A 83 -5.21 -17.21 -8.39
N THR A 84 -6.45 -17.62 -8.73
CA THR A 84 -7.04 -17.51 -10.07
C THR A 84 -8.33 -16.69 -10.07
N ALA A 85 -8.56 -15.96 -11.16
CA ALA A 85 -9.85 -15.32 -11.43
C ALA A 85 -10.85 -16.36 -11.94
N GLY A 86 -12.14 -16.16 -11.66
CA GLY A 86 -13.23 -17.07 -12.04
C GLY A 86 -13.64 -18.06 -10.95
N SER A 87 -13.14 -17.90 -9.73
CA SER A 87 -13.32 -18.81 -8.58
C SER A 87 -14.75 -18.92 -7.99
N GLY A 88 -15.80 -18.65 -8.78
CA GLY A 88 -17.20 -18.70 -8.32
C GLY A 88 -18.26 -19.17 -9.34
N SER A 89 -17.90 -19.48 -10.59
CA SER A 89 -18.88 -19.93 -11.59
C SER A 89 -18.22 -20.82 -12.64
N SER A 90 -18.63 -22.08 -12.75
CA SER A 90 -18.22 -23.00 -13.82
C SER A 90 -18.67 -22.48 -15.21
N PRO A 91 -17.85 -22.56 -16.28
CA PRO A 91 -16.47 -23.05 -16.32
C PRO A 91 -15.52 -21.90 -15.94
N GLY A 92 -15.21 -21.83 -14.65
CA GLY A 92 -14.51 -20.70 -14.04
C GLY A 92 -13.06 -20.69 -14.44
N GLY A 93 -12.53 -19.48 -14.67
CA GLY A 93 -11.14 -19.27 -15.05
C GLY A 93 -10.14 -20.02 -14.15
N SER A 94 -9.17 -20.65 -14.81
CA SER A 94 -7.93 -21.15 -14.19
C SER A 94 -6.77 -20.17 -14.41
N ALA A 95 -7.06 -18.95 -14.85
CA ALA A 95 -6.05 -17.95 -15.15
C ALA A 95 -5.57 -17.30 -13.85
N SER A 96 -4.25 -17.33 -13.64
CA SER A 96 -3.61 -16.64 -12.54
C SER A 96 -3.98 -15.16 -12.53
N ILE A 97 -4.28 -14.63 -11.35
CA ILE A 97 -4.48 -13.19 -11.17
C ILE A 97 -3.13 -12.49 -11.35
N LEU A 98 -3.12 -11.40 -12.11
CA LEU A 98 -1.94 -10.56 -12.35
C LEU A 98 -2.39 -9.11 -12.29
N LYS A 99 -2.34 -8.48 -11.10
CA LYS A 99 -2.81 -7.11 -10.94
C LYS A 99 -2.16 -6.37 -9.76
N PRO A 100 -2.04 -5.04 -9.85
CA PRO A 100 -1.65 -4.21 -8.73
C PRO A 100 -2.81 -3.99 -7.75
N PHE A 101 -2.44 -3.61 -6.52
CA PHE A 101 -3.31 -3.13 -5.46
C PHE A 101 -2.64 -1.97 -4.72
N ILE A 102 -3.48 -1.04 -4.24
CA ILE A 102 -3.13 -0.09 -3.19
C ILE A 102 -3.94 -0.49 -1.97
N VAL A 103 -3.26 -0.89 -0.89
CA VAL A 103 -3.93 -1.37 0.32
C VAL A 103 -3.57 -0.45 1.48
N PHE A 104 -4.58 0.15 2.09
CA PHE A 104 -4.46 0.96 3.31
C PHE A 104 -4.93 0.14 4.51
N ASN A 105 -4.06 -0.05 5.50
CA ASN A 105 -4.45 -0.66 6.76
C ASN A 105 -4.94 0.39 7.76
N ASN A 106 -6.24 0.68 7.74
CA ASN A 106 -6.94 1.53 8.70
C ASN A 106 -7.54 0.73 9.87
N THR A 107 -7.03 -0.47 10.17
CA THR A 107 -7.51 -1.22 11.32
C THR A 107 -7.00 -0.60 12.62
N SER A 108 -7.55 -1.05 13.74
CA SER A 108 -7.10 -0.70 15.09
C SER A 108 -6.71 -1.93 15.91
N THR A 109 -6.00 -1.71 17.02
CA THR A 109 -5.38 -2.70 17.94
C THR A 109 -4.00 -3.20 17.51
N SER A 110 -3.34 -3.96 18.40
CA SER A 110 -1.96 -4.46 18.26
C SER A 110 -1.84 -5.76 17.44
N TYR A 111 -2.94 -6.31 16.94
CA TYR A 111 -2.90 -7.55 16.15
C TYR A 111 -2.38 -7.31 14.74
N THR A 112 -1.86 -8.36 14.12
CA THR A 112 -1.34 -8.27 12.76
C THR A 112 -2.43 -8.48 11.72
N LEU A 113 -2.28 -7.83 10.56
CA LEU A 113 -3.07 -8.06 9.37
C LEU A 113 -2.14 -8.46 8.23
N THR A 114 -2.31 -9.65 7.68
CA THR A 114 -1.54 -10.13 6.53
C THR A 114 -2.37 -10.02 5.26
N PHE A 115 -1.77 -9.53 4.17
CA PHE A 115 -2.35 -9.62 2.83
C PHE A 115 -1.56 -10.60 1.96
N LYS A 116 -2.26 -11.59 1.39
CA LYS A 116 -1.62 -12.71 0.69
C LYS A 116 -2.51 -13.36 -0.37
N VAL A 117 -1.92 -14.24 -1.16
CA VAL A 117 -2.71 -15.19 -1.96
C VAL A 117 -3.15 -16.35 -1.07
N THR A 118 -4.35 -16.88 -1.30
CA THR A 118 -4.85 -18.06 -0.56
C THR A 118 -3.82 -19.20 -0.64
N GLY A 119 -3.36 -19.66 0.53
CA GLY A 119 -2.33 -20.71 0.63
C GLY A 119 -0.88 -20.25 0.46
N ALA A 120 -0.63 -18.96 0.18
CA ALA A 120 0.71 -18.38 0.07
C ALA A 120 1.11 -17.64 1.36
N THR A 121 2.23 -16.91 1.30
CA THR A 121 2.84 -16.22 2.45
C THR A 121 2.38 -14.77 2.54
N GLY A 122 2.47 -14.03 1.43
CA GLY A 122 2.21 -12.60 1.35
C GLY A 122 3.09 -11.78 2.29
N PHE A 123 2.53 -10.71 2.85
CA PHE A 123 3.25 -9.83 3.78
C PHE A 123 2.30 -9.16 4.78
N GLU A 124 2.85 -8.68 5.90
CA GLU A 124 2.11 -7.95 6.92
C GLU A 124 1.88 -6.50 6.50
N LEU A 125 0.65 -6.03 6.67
CA LEU A 125 0.27 -4.64 6.51
C LEU A 125 0.42 -3.93 7.85
N THR A 126 1.42 -3.07 7.98
CA THR A 126 1.57 -2.25 9.18
C THR A 126 0.36 -1.33 9.34
N GLN A 127 -0.18 -1.27 10.55
CA GLN A 127 -1.29 -0.38 10.89
C GLN A 127 -0.96 1.08 10.51
N GLY A 128 -1.94 1.78 9.94
CA GLY A 128 -1.79 3.18 9.49
C GLY A 128 -0.95 3.37 8.23
N SER A 129 -0.45 2.29 7.63
CA SER A 129 0.39 2.35 6.42
C SER A 129 -0.39 2.03 5.16
N THR A 130 0.02 2.64 4.04
CA THR A 130 -0.48 2.34 2.70
C THR A 130 0.59 1.65 1.88
N TYR A 131 0.24 0.59 1.18
CA TYR A 131 1.15 -0.21 0.37
C TYR A 131 0.69 -0.25 -1.08
N LEU A 132 1.63 -0.01 -2.01
CA LEU A 132 1.49 -0.47 -3.39
C LEU A 132 2.06 -1.90 -3.46
N CYS A 133 1.22 -2.86 -3.80
CA CYS A 133 1.60 -4.26 -3.93
C CYS A 133 0.96 -4.86 -5.19
N TYR A 134 1.30 -6.09 -5.53
CA TYR A 134 0.73 -6.74 -6.70
C TYR A 134 0.66 -8.26 -6.54
N HIS A 135 -0.35 -8.86 -7.15
CA HIS A 135 -0.43 -10.30 -7.33
C HIS A 135 0.42 -10.69 -8.54
N ASN A 136 1.42 -11.57 -8.36
CA ASN A 136 2.33 -11.99 -9.44
C ASN A 136 1.94 -13.33 -10.09
N GLY A 137 0.79 -13.88 -9.70
CA GLY A 137 0.27 -15.17 -10.13
C GLY A 137 0.46 -16.29 -9.10
N THR A 138 1.32 -16.06 -8.10
CA THR A 138 1.65 -17.02 -7.04
C THR A 138 1.43 -16.42 -5.65
N ASP A 139 1.84 -15.17 -5.42
CA ASP A 139 1.70 -14.48 -4.14
C ASP A 139 1.46 -12.97 -4.32
N ILE A 140 1.21 -12.28 -3.21
CA ILE A 140 1.20 -10.82 -3.14
C ILE A 140 2.61 -10.32 -2.80
N ILE A 141 3.13 -9.47 -3.67
CA ILE A 141 4.46 -8.88 -3.55
C ILE A 141 4.33 -7.43 -3.10
N ASN A 142 4.93 -7.12 -1.95
CA ASN A 142 5.14 -5.74 -1.53
C ASN A 142 6.21 -5.10 -2.42
N THR A 143 5.91 -3.95 -3.02
CA THR A 143 6.89 -3.24 -3.86
C THR A 143 7.97 -2.52 -3.05
N GLY A 144 7.76 -2.30 -1.76
CA GLY A 144 8.58 -1.42 -0.93
C GLY A 144 8.34 0.08 -1.17
N LEU A 145 7.48 0.44 -2.14
CA LEU A 145 7.11 1.83 -2.39
C LEU A 145 6.25 2.36 -1.25
N GLY A 146 6.63 3.51 -0.70
CA GLY A 146 5.98 4.12 0.46
C GLY A 146 6.55 3.69 1.81
N ALA A 147 7.51 2.76 1.85
CA ALA A 147 8.30 2.48 3.06
C ALA A 147 9.33 3.61 3.28
N ALA A 148 8.86 4.79 3.71
CA ALA A 148 9.77 5.80 4.23
C ALA A 148 10.45 5.23 5.47
N THR A 149 11.77 5.14 5.46
CA THR A 149 12.51 4.86 6.69
C THR A 149 12.38 6.08 7.59
N SER A 150 12.05 5.87 8.85
CA SER A 150 12.05 6.97 9.82
C SER A 150 13.47 7.52 9.95
N PRO A 151 13.65 8.84 10.14
CA PRO A 151 14.93 9.38 10.56
C PRO A 151 15.45 8.64 11.80
N GLY A 152 16.75 8.39 11.87
CA GLY A 152 17.35 7.69 13.00
C GLY A 152 17.55 8.59 14.20
N GLY A 153 17.54 8.01 15.41
CA GLY A 153 17.86 8.73 16.65
C GLY A 153 16.78 9.67 17.17
N SER A 154 17.14 10.47 18.17
CA SER A 154 16.22 11.41 18.84
C SER A 154 16.08 12.73 18.07
N THR A 155 15.03 13.50 18.36
CA THR A 155 14.87 14.88 17.87
C THR A 155 16.16 15.67 18.11
N THR A 156 16.51 16.56 17.18
CA THR A 156 17.73 17.39 17.13
C THR A 156 19.03 16.67 16.75
N GLN A 157 19.07 15.34 16.72
CA GLN A 157 20.28 14.63 16.25
C GLN A 157 20.44 14.76 14.73
N VAL A 158 21.67 15.06 14.30
CA VAL A 158 22.03 15.13 12.89
C VAL A 158 22.02 13.73 12.29
N GLN A 159 21.41 13.59 11.11
CA GLN A 159 21.32 12.33 10.38
C GLN A 159 22.63 11.98 9.69
N TYR A 160 22.99 10.70 9.70
CA TYR A 160 24.09 10.14 8.93
C TYR A 160 23.72 8.78 8.35
N ASN A 161 24.52 8.29 7.39
CA ASN A 161 24.37 6.95 6.85
C ASN A 161 25.05 5.93 7.79
N ASN A 162 24.24 5.07 8.40
CA ASN A 162 24.66 3.96 9.23
C ASN A 162 24.47 2.63 8.48
N SER A 163 25.43 2.30 7.60
CA SER A 163 25.43 1.04 6.84
C SER A 163 24.17 0.81 6.00
N GLY A 164 23.67 1.87 5.34
CA GLY A 164 22.49 1.83 4.48
C GLY A 164 21.18 2.26 5.15
N ALA A 165 21.20 2.51 6.47
CA ALA A 165 20.07 3.08 7.22
C ALA A 165 20.36 4.52 7.65
N PHE A 166 19.30 5.29 7.96
CA PHE A 166 19.46 6.57 8.64
C PHE A 166 19.78 6.33 10.13
N GLY A 167 20.92 6.87 10.57
CA GLY A 167 21.29 6.94 11.99
C GLY A 167 21.24 8.39 12.48
N GLY A 168 20.86 8.59 13.74
CA GLY A 168 21.00 9.88 14.43
C GLY A 168 22.27 9.88 15.28
N SER A 169 23.12 10.88 15.11
CA SER A 169 24.34 10.98 15.91
C SER A 169 24.04 11.65 17.24
N ALA A 170 24.18 10.91 18.35
CA ALA A 170 24.12 11.48 19.69
C ALA A 170 25.26 12.49 19.97
N ASN A 171 26.33 12.42 19.17
CA ASN A 171 27.48 13.31 19.27
C ASN A 171 27.32 14.59 18.45
N LEU A 172 26.29 14.71 17.61
CA LEU A 172 26.02 15.88 16.77
C LEU A 172 24.57 16.32 16.95
N VAL A 173 24.36 17.38 17.73
CA VAL A 173 23.03 17.88 18.11
C VAL A 173 22.81 19.28 17.57
N PHE A 174 21.78 19.46 16.74
CA PHE A 174 21.39 20.75 16.18
C PHE A 174 20.10 21.27 16.82
N ASP A 175 20.18 22.39 17.54
CA ASP A 175 19.06 22.98 18.28
C ASP A 175 18.15 23.91 17.43
N GLY A 176 18.40 23.99 16.11
CA GLY A 176 17.76 24.94 15.20
C GLY A 176 18.60 26.19 14.91
N THR A 177 19.64 26.44 15.71
CA THR A 177 20.57 27.57 15.55
C THR A 177 22.03 27.13 15.62
N ASN A 178 22.38 26.29 16.60
CA ASN A 178 23.73 25.85 16.91
C ASN A 178 23.87 24.34 16.70
N LEU A 179 25.03 23.94 16.18
CA LEU A 179 25.45 22.54 16.15
C LEU A 179 26.44 22.30 17.29
N THR A 180 26.07 21.42 18.22
CA THR A 180 26.97 20.92 19.26
C THR A 180 27.63 19.63 18.79
N ALA A 181 28.95 19.54 18.87
CA ALA A 181 29.72 18.35 18.58
C ALA A 181 30.49 17.88 19.82
N ALA A 182 30.33 16.60 20.20
CA ALA A 182 31.05 16.03 21.34
C ALA A 182 32.57 15.92 21.09
N GLY A 183 32.97 15.88 19.82
CA GLY A 183 34.37 15.91 19.40
C GLY A 183 34.48 16.31 17.93
N ILE A 184 35.54 17.06 17.62
CA ILE A 184 35.90 17.45 16.25
C ILE A 184 37.35 17.04 16.04
N VAL A 185 37.59 16.16 15.07
CA VAL A 185 38.93 15.80 14.62
C VAL A 185 39.16 16.47 13.28
N THR A 186 40.20 17.30 13.20
CA THR A 186 40.64 17.90 11.94
C THR A 186 41.75 17.05 11.33
N ALA A 187 41.86 17.02 10.00
CA ALA A 187 43.05 16.48 9.35
C ALA A 187 44.30 17.29 9.79
N GLU A 188 45.50 16.72 9.63
CA GLU A 188 46.75 17.44 9.87
C GLU A 188 46.79 18.73 9.01
N GLY A 189 46.92 19.89 9.66
CA GLY A 189 46.84 21.20 9.00
C GLY A 189 45.42 21.73 8.73
N GLY A 190 44.37 21.00 9.10
CA GLY A 190 42.98 21.47 9.03
C GLY A 190 42.75 22.62 10.02
N GLN A 191 42.23 23.75 9.53
CA GLN A 191 41.90 24.91 10.37
C GLN A 191 40.42 24.88 10.78
N LEU A 192 40.16 25.04 12.09
CA LEU A 192 38.83 25.36 12.60
C LEU A 192 38.71 26.88 12.73
N THR A 193 38.05 27.51 11.75
CA THR A 193 37.89 28.97 11.71
C THR A 193 36.49 29.37 12.14
N THR A 194 36.39 30.41 12.96
CA THR A 194 35.12 31.01 13.39
C THR A 194 34.98 32.39 12.74
N ILE A 195 33.78 32.71 12.23
CA ILE A 195 33.49 34.05 11.69
C ILE A 195 32.87 34.89 12.82
N GLY A 196 33.49 36.02 13.14
CA GLY A 196 32.90 37.04 14.04
C GLY A 196 32.99 36.76 15.54
N LYS A 197 33.55 35.64 15.98
CA LYS A 197 33.86 35.34 17.39
C LYS A 197 35.14 34.53 17.49
N ALA A 198 35.86 34.60 18.61
CA ALA A 198 37.02 33.75 18.87
C ALA A 198 36.59 32.31 19.16
N LEU A 199 37.43 31.33 18.78
CA LEU A 199 37.30 29.95 19.26
C LEU A 199 37.59 29.92 20.76
N VAL A 200 36.57 29.63 21.57
CA VAL A 200 36.73 29.47 23.02
C VAL A 200 36.84 27.98 23.32
N MET A 201 38.02 27.55 23.77
CA MET A 201 38.24 26.18 24.27
C MET A 201 38.03 26.20 25.79
N GLY A 202 36.97 25.57 26.28
CA GLY A 202 36.79 25.33 27.70
C GLY A 202 37.80 24.28 28.17
N PHE A 203 38.54 24.59 29.23
CA PHE A 203 39.40 23.63 29.94
C PHE A 203 38.58 22.82 30.95
#